data_AF-A0A3L5TUZ5-F1
#
_entry.id   AF-A0A3L5TUZ5-F1
#
_cell.length_a   1.000
_cell.length_b   1.000
_cell.length_c   1.000
_cell.angle_alpha   90.00
_cell.angle_beta   90.00
_cell.angle_gamma   90.00
#
_symmetry.space_group_name_H-M   'P 1'
#
loop_
_entity.id
_entity.type
_entity.pdbx_description
1 polymer ?
#
loop_
_entity_poly.entity_id
_entity_poly.type
_entity_poly.pdbx_seq_one_letter_code
_entity_poly.pdbx_strand_id
1 'polypeptide(L)'
;LLFILKIDIFSGNMQEEPFLKMCGGRLINENIKGCCDGTPFDLLNQICCGGTILHKSKKCCDGRELDTAKYVCCKGDTIEQQVKLQPNSDECCLLKNGSFQTYNRKYSECSRSLGVAPKGSRCGALLYNKRTDLCCQGILFRNGTLQKRKCCGVKSYDTQCQECQHDRIIDLETW
;
A
#
# COMPACT_ATOMS: atom_id res chain seq x y z
N LEU A 1 -9.86 21.43 33.98
CA LEU A 1 -9.79 22.31 32.79
C LEU A 1 -9.16 23.63 33.23
N LEU A 2 -7.90 23.89 32.88
CA LEU A 2 -7.28 25.19 33.16
C LEU A 2 -7.60 26.15 32.01
N PHE A 3 -8.52 27.10 32.26
CA PHE A 3 -8.78 28.23 31.39
C PHE A 3 -7.71 29.31 31.68
N ILE A 4 -6.84 29.60 30.71
CA ILE A 4 -5.83 30.66 30.85
C ILE A 4 -6.43 31.95 30.29
N LEU A 5 -7.00 32.78 31.17
CA LEU A 5 -7.49 34.12 30.86
C LEU A 5 -6.32 35.11 30.89
N LYS A 6 -6.14 35.89 29.83
CA LYS A 6 -5.36 37.13 29.88
C LYS A 6 -6.32 38.26 30.28
N ILE A 7 -5.99 38.97 31.36
CA ILE A 7 -6.75 40.13 31.83
C ILE A 7 -6.27 41.34 31.03
N ASP A 8 -7.08 41.82 30.08
CA ASP A 8 -6.96 43.17 29.54
C ASP A 8 -7.79 44.13 30.43
N ILE A 9 -7.12 45.10 31.05
CA ILE A 9 -7.69 45.96 32.12
C ILE A 9 -8.65 47.05 31.58
N PHE A 10 -8.88 47.13 30.26
CA PHE A 10 -9.82 48.09 29.67
C PHE A 10 -10.72 47.39 28.64
N SER A 11 -12.02 47.30 28.96
CA SER A 11 -13.12 46.69 28.18
C SER A 11 -13.37 45.21 28.51
N GLY A 12 -14.35 44.97 29.38
CA GLY A 12 -14.84 43.64 29.75
C GLY A 12 -15.57 42.92 28.61
N ASN A 13 -14.84 42.52 27.58
CA ASN A 13 -15.28 41.57 26.56
C ASN A 13 -14.35 40.36 26.58
N MET A 14 -14.82 39.27 27.19
CA MET A 14 -14.19 37.95 27.06
C MET A 14 -14.51 37.42 25.65
N GLN A 15 -13.69 37.75 24.66
CA GLN A 15 -13.66 36.97 23.44
C GLN A 15 -12.89 35.69 23.74
N GLU A 16 -13.61 34.58 23.86
CA GLU A 16 -13.00 33.26 23.71
C GLU A 16 -12.32 33.25 22.35
N GLU A 17 -11.00 33.10 22.32
CA GLU A 17 -10.24 32.84 21.10
C GLU A 17 -10.17 31.31 20.96
N PRO A 18 -11.12 30.64 20.28
CA PRO A 18 -11.26 29.19 20.28
C PRO A 18 -10.10 28.47 19.58
N PHE A 19 -9.10 29.21 19.09
CA PHE A 19 -7.97 28.72 18.33
C PHE A 19 -6.63 28.82 19.09
N LEU A 20 -6.62 29.25 20.36
CA LEU A 20 -5.38 29.30 21.15
C LEU A 20 -5.17 28.00 21.94
N LYS A 21 -3.99 27.39 21.80
CA LYS A 21 -3.57 26.22 22.59
C LYS A 21 -2.17 26.38 23.17
N MET A 22 -1.86 25.62 24.22
CA MET A 22 -0.53 25.58 24.82
C MET A 22 0.38 24.57 24.11
N CYS A 23 1.64 24.94 23.91
CA CYS A 23 2.70 24.08 23.38
C CYS A 23 4.03 24.43 24.07
N GLY A 24 4.60 23.51 24.86
CA GLY A 24 5.88 23.71 25.55
C GLY A 24 5.97 25.02 26.35
N GLY A 25 4.89 25.40 27.03
CA GLY A 25 4.84 26.64 27.82
C GLY A 25 4.51 27.90 27.02
N ARG A 26 4.23 27.81 25.72
CA ARG A 26 3.84 28.94 24.85
C ARG A 26 2.40 28.80 24.37
N LEU A 27 1.64 29.90 24.41
CA LEU A 27 0.35 29.99 23.71
C LEU A 27 0.60 30.12 22.20
N ILE A 28 -0.05 29.28 21.41
CA ILE A 28 0.05 29.24 19.95
C ILE A 28 -1.35 29.30 19.33
N ASN A 29 -1.46 29.93 18.16
CA ASN A 29 -2.66 29.89 17.33
C ASN A 29 -2.66 28.60 16.49
N GLU A 30 -3.61 27.71 16.74
CA GLU A 30 -3.67 26.39 16.12
C GLU A 30 -4.13 26.37 14.67
N ASN A 31 -4.64 27.47 14.14
CA ASN A 31 -4.94 27.59 12.71
C ASN A 31 -3.66 27.70 11.87
N ILE A 32 -2.56 28.17 12.46
CA ILE A 32 -1.29 28.42 11.75
C ILE A 32 -0.09 27.70 12.36
N LYS A 33 -0.17 27.27 13.63
CA LYS A 33 0.90 26.55 14.32
C LYS A 33 0.45 25.19 14.84
N GLY A 34 1.29 24.19 14.64
CA GLY A 34 1.20 22.89 15.30
C GLY A 34 2.12 22.83 16.52
N CYS A 35 2.00 21.76 17.30
CA CYS A 35 2.92 21.44 18.39
C CYS A 35 3.54 20.07 18.15
N CYS A 36 4.87 19.97 18.20
CA CYS A 36 5.61 18.74 18.03
C CYS A 36 6.57 18.58 19.20
N ASP A 37 6.29 17.63 20.09
CA ASP A 37 7.08 17.39 21.31
C ASP A 37 7.40 18.68 22.08
N GLY A 38 6.37 19.49 22.34
CA GLY A 38 6.49 20.78 23.02
C GLY A 38 7.06 21.93 22.17
N THR A 39 7.50 21.68 20.94
CA THR A 39 8.03 22.71 20.05
C THR A 39 6.96 23.18 19.06
N PRO A 40 6.61 24.49 19.04
CA PRO A 40 5.72 25.04 18.03
C PRO A 40 6.31 24.93 16.62
N PHE A 41 5.50 24.56 15.64
CA PHE A 41 5.90 24.51 14.23
C PHE A 41 4.85 25.14 13.32
N ASP A 42 5.24 25.55 12.12
CA ASP A 42 4.38 26.21 11.15
C ASP A 42 3.56 25.21 10.31
N LEU A 43 2.22 25.31 10.37
CA LEU A 43 1.33 24.41 9.63
C LEU A 43 1.37 24.64 8.12
N LEU A 44 1.89 25.78 7.63
CA LEU A 44 1.99 26.04 6.20
C LEU A 44 2.99 25.10 5.54
N ASN A 45 4.17 24.94 6.14
CA ASN A 45 5.32 24.28 5.49
C ASN A 45 5.97 23.16 6.30
N GLN A 46 5.50 22.88 7.53
CA GLN A 46 6.12 21.88 8.39
C GLN A 46 5.13 20.80 8.85
N ILE A 47 5.66 19.66 9.28
CA ILE A 47 4.95 18.52 9.86
C ILE A 47 5.70 18.01 11.09
N CYS A 48 4.98 17.36 12.02
CA CYS A 48 5.58 16.62 13.11
C CYS A 48 5.74 15.14 12.72
N CYS A 49 6.93 14.58 12.92
CA CYS A 49 7.26 13.21 12.61
C CYS A 49 8.03 12.60 13.79
N GLY A 50 7.35 11.80 14.62
CA GLY A 50 7.95 11.17 15.81
C GLY A 50 8.67 12.15 16.73
N GLY A 51 8.10 13.34 16.94
CA GLY A 51 8.70 14.40 17.77
C GLY A 51 9.68 15.31 17.04
N THR A 52 10.03 15.02 15.79
CA THR A 52 10.89 15.87 14.96
C THR A 52 10.07 16.72 13.99
N ILE A 53 10.38 18.01 13.87
CA ILE A 53 9.75 18.91 12.90
C ILE A 53 10.45 18.78 11.55
N LEU A 54 9.71 18.39 10.51
CA LEU A 54 10.20 18.27 9.14
C LEU A 54 9.51 19.29 8.22
N HIS A 55 10.14 19.63 7.10
CA HIS A 55 9.47 20.35 6.03
C HIS A 55 8.48 19.42 5.30
N LYS A 56 7.34 19.94 4.81
CA LYS A 56 6.29 19.18 4.11
C LYS A 56 6.75 18.47 2.82
N SER A 57 7.88 18.90 2.25
CA SER A 57 8.50 18.21 1.13
C SER A 57 9.09 16.84 1.53
N LYS A 58 9.35 16.62 2.82
CA LYS A 58 9.80 15.35 3.36
C LYS A 58 8.62 14.42 3.63
N LYS A 59 8.91 13.13 3.69
CA LYS A 59 7.93 12.10 4.04
C LYS A 59 8.24 11.57 5.43
N CYS A 60 7.19 11.28 6.18
CA CYS A 60 7.27 10.64 7.49
C CYS A 60 6.68 9.25 7.39
N CYS A 61 7.35 8.25 7.96
CA CYS A 61 6.85 6.90 8.08
C CYS A 61 7.27 6.31 9.41
N ASP A 62 6.32 5.79 10.18
CA ASP A 62 6.59 5.22 11.50
C ASP A 62 7.41 6.17 12.41
N GLY A 63 6.97 7.43 12.49
CA GLY A 63 7.62 8.46 13.31
C GLY A 63 9.02 8.89 12.84
N ARG A 64 9.49 8.44 11.68
CA ARG A 64 10.84 8.76 11.18
C ARG A 64 10.78 9.38 9.78
N GLU A 65 11.71 10.30 9.50
CA GLU A 65 11.88 10.81 8.13
C GLU A 65 12.20 9.64 7.20
N LEU A 66 11.50 9.59 6.06
CA LEU A 66 11.64 8.55 5.06
C LEU A 66 12.58 9.04 3.96
N ASP A 67 13.74 8.40 3.82
CA ASP A 67 14.59 8.55 2.62
C ASP A 67 13.95 7.78 1.46
N THR A 68 13.23 8.50 0.61
CA THR A 68 12.49 7.95 -0.53
C THR A 68 13.40 7.39 -1.62
N ALA A 69 14.72 7.62 -1.61
CA ALA A 69 15.62 6.97 -2.54
C ALA A 69 15.86 5.50 -2.17
N LYS A 70 15.85 5.19 -0.86
CA LYS A 70 16.19 3.87 -0.31
C LYS A 70 14.98 3.09 0.22
N TYR A 71 13.95 3.78 0.71
CA TYR A 71 12.85 3.16 1.42
C TYR A 71 11.48 3.55 0.83
N VAL A 72 10.49 2.74 1.17
CA VAL A 72 9.06 2.99 0.94
C VAL A 72 8.30 2.77 2.25
N CYS A 73 7.25 3.56 2.47
CA CYS A 73 6.38 3.38 3.63
C CYS A 73 5.27 2.38 3.30
N CYS A 74 5.29 1.22 3.94
CA CYS A 74 4.30 0.17 3.74
C CYS A 74 3.25 0.21 4.85
N LYS A 75 1.99 -0.06 4.47
CA LYS A 75 0.86 -0.09 5.39
C LYS A 75 0.19 -1.46 5.34
N GLY A 76 0.04 -2.07 6.51
CA GLY A 76 -0.69 -3.31 6.77
C GLY A 76 -1.37 -3.21 8.13
N ASP A 77 -1.18 -4.21 8.99
CA ASP A 77 -1.58 -4.12 10.40
C ASP A 77 -0.70 -3.11 11.16
N THR A 78 0.53 -2.93 10.69
CA THR A 78 1.52 -1.94 11.13
C THR A 78 1.88 -0.98 9.98
N ILE A 79 2.45 0.17 10.32
CA ILE A 79 3.10 1.08 9.37
C ILE A 79 4.60 0.88 9.51
N GLU A 80 5.29 0.52 8.43
CA GLU A 80 6.71 0.17 8.48
C GLU A 80 7.48 0.72 7.28
N GLN A 81 8.74 1.08 7.50
CA GLN A 81 9.67 1.43 6.42
C GLN A 81 10.29 0.16 5.85
N GLN A 82 10.17 -0.04 4.54
CA GLN A 82 10.74 -1.19 3.85
C GLN A 82 11.82 -0.74 2.87
N VAL A 83 12.91 -1.50 2.81
CA VAL A 83 14.00 -1.27 1.83
C VAL A 83 13.47 -1.58 0.45
N LYS A 84 13.72 -0.68 -0.50
CA LYS A 84 13.41 -0.91 -1.90
C LYS A 84 14.30 -2.00 -2.49
N LEU A 85 13.70 -3.01 -3.12
CA LEU A 85 14.43 -4.04 -3.89
C LEU A 85 15.20 -3.43 -5.08
N GLN A 86 14.62 -2.41 -5.71
CA GLN A 86 15.22 -1.62 -6.79
C GLN A 86 14.83 -0.15 -6.60
N PRO A 87 15.56 0.84 -7.14
CA PRO A 87 15.27 2.27 -6.92
C PRO A 87 13.83 2.70 -7.19
N ASN A 88 13.14 2.00 -8.11
CA ASN A 88 11.76 2.23 -8.52
C ASN A 88 10.73 1.24 -7.90
N SER A 89 11.13 0.51 -6.86
CA SER A 89 10.24 -0.39 -6.09
C SER A 89 9.43 0.42 -5.08
N ASP A 90 8.64 1.36 -5.59
CA ASP A 90 7.92 2.38 -4.83
C ASP A 90 6.60 1.89 -4.21
N GLU A 91 6.26 0.62 -4.37
CA GLU A 91 4.99 0.04 -3.93
C GLU A 91 5.24 -1.16 -3.01
N CYS A 92 4.31 -1.42 -2.10
CA CYS A 92 4.41 -2.51 -1.14
C CYS A 92 3.34 -3.56 -1.39
N CYS A 93 3.73 -4.82 -1.34
CA CYS A 93 2.82 -5.95 -1.33
C CYS A 93 2.79 -6.57 0.06
N LEU A 94 1.62 -6.53 0.72
CA LEU A 94 1.40 -7.24 1.97
C LEU A 94 1.13 -8.72 1.69
N LEU A 95 2.06 -9.56 2.12
CA LEU A 95 2.02 -11.01 1.90
C LEU A 95 1.12 -11.70 2.94
N LYS A 96 0.73 -12.95 2.65
CA LYS A 96 -0.15 -13.75 3.52
C LYS A 96 0.41 -13.96 4.94
N ASN A 97 1.73 -14.02 5.08
CA ASN A 97 2.44 -14.18 6.36
C ASN A 97 2.58 -12.84 7.13
N GLY A 98 2.01 -11.74 6.65
CA GLY A 98 2.10 -10.42 7.26
C GLY A 98 3.35 -9.62 6.87
N SER A 99 4.31 -10.21 6.15
CA SER A 99 5.51 -9.47 5.71
C SER A 99 5.24 -8.64 4.47
N PHE A 100 6.10 -7.65 4.21
CA PHE A 100 6.04 -6.84 3.01
C PHE A 100 7.06 -7.26 1.96
N GLN A 101 6.70 -7.11 0.69
CA GLN A 101 7.62 -7.15 -0.44
C GLN A 101 7.46 -5.89 -1.27
N THR A 102 8.54 -5.14 -1.48
CA THR A 102 8.49 -3.94 -2.34
C THR A 102 8.53 -4.33 -3.81
N TYR A 103 7.81 -3.62 -4.67
CA TYR A 103 7.80 -3.90 -6.11
C TYR A 103 7.53 -2.64 -6.92
N ASN A 104 7.72 -2.75 -8.25
CA ASN A 104 7.38 -1.70 -9.19
C ASN A 104 6.03 -2.02 -9.88
N ARG A 105 4.99 -1.22 -9.62
CA ARG A 105 3.64 -1.37 -10.24
C ARG A 105 3.61 -1.30 -11.76
N LYS A 106 4.64 -0.74 -12.39
CA LYS A 106 4.75 -0.68 -13.85
C LYS A 106 4.90 -2.09 -14.42
N TYR A 107 5.68 -2.94 -13.76
CA TYR A 107 6.08 -4.26 -14.26
C TYR A 107 5.46 -5.43 -13.50
N SER A 108 4.96 -5.21 -12.29
CA SER A 108 4.45 -6.26 -11.42
C SER A 108 3.14 -5.86 -10.75
N GLU A 109 2.44 -6.85 -10.23
CA GLU A 109 1.17 -6.74 -9.54
C GLU A 109 1.24 -7.51 -8.21
N CYS A 110 0.48 -7.05 -7.22
CA CYS A 110 0.41 -7.67 -5.91
C CYS A 110 -0.94 -8.38 -5.72
N SER A 111 -0.92 -9.53 -5.06
CA SER A 111 -2.07 -10.16 -4.43
C SER A 111 -1.67 -10.72 -3.08
N ARG A 112 -2.55 -10.59 -2.08
CA ARG A 112 -2.31 -11.15 -0.74
C ARG A 112 -2.07 -12.67 -0.76
N SER A 113 -2.64 -13.39 -1.73
CA SER A 113 -2.54 -14.86 -1.81
C SER A 113 -1.27 -15.38 -2.48
N LEU A 114 -0.74 -14.67 -3.49
CA LEU A 114 0.43 -15.11 -4.28
C LEU A 114 1.65 -14.21 -4.10
N GLY A 115 1.50 -13.03 -3.50
CA GLY A 115 2.52 -12.00 -3.43
C GLY A 115 2.66 -11.20 -4.73
N VAL A 116 3.90 -10.91 -5.10
CA VAL A 116 4.22 -10.12 -6.30
C VAL A 116 4.37 -11.04 -7.52
N ALA A 117 3.63 -10.76 -8.59
CA ALA A 117 3.73 -11.46 -9.86
C ALA A 117 3.96 -10.48 -11.03
N PRO A 118 4.51 -10.91 -12.17
CA PRO A 118 4.62 -10.07 -13.36
C PRO A 118 3.25 -9.56 -13.82
N LYS A 119 3.24 -8.38 -14.44
CA LYS A 119 2.00 -7.79 -14.95
C LYS A 119 1.30 -8.69 -15.98
N GLY A 120 -0.03 -8.68 -15.94
CA GLY A 120 -0.86 -9.56 -16.77
C GLY A 120 -0.91 -11.00 -16.28
N SER A 121 -0.44 -11.29 -15.06
CA SER A 121 -0.56 -12.61 -14.41
C SER A 121 -1.87 -12.76 -13.64
N ARG A 122 -2.96 -12.15 -14.12
CA ARG A 122 -4.31 -12.29 -13.55
C ARG A 122 -5.11 -13.36 -14.28
N CYS A 123 -5.79 -14.19 -13.49
CA CYS A 123 -6.82 -15.10 -13.92
C CYS A 123 -8.09 -14.81 -13.11
N GLY A 124 -9.01 -14.06 -13.72
CA GLY A 124 -10.15 -13.50 -12.99
C GLY A 124 -9.67 -12.60 -11.84
N ALA A 125 -10.09 -12.90 -10.61
CA ALA A 125 -9.70 -12.17 -9.41
C ALA A 125 -8.36 -12.63 -8.79
N LEU A 126 -7.75 -13.70 -9.31
CA LEU A 126 -6.55 -14.30 -8.73
C LEU A 126 -5.31 -13.97 -9.55
N LEU A 127 -4.17 -13.78 -8.89
CA LEU A 127 -2.88 -13.88 -9.57
C LEU A 127 -2.53 -15.36 -9.75
N TYR A 128 -1.87 -15.69 -10.86
CA TYR A 128 -1.39 -17.03 -11.16
C TYR A 128 0.02 -17.03 -11.73
N ASN A 129 0.74 -18.15 -11.62
CA ASN A 129 2.05 -18.29 -12.23
C ASN A 129 1.90 -18.88 -13.63
N LYS A 130 2.14 -18.07 -14.68
CA LYS A 130 2.02 -18.51 -16.08
C LYS A 130 2.92 -19.69 -16.48
N ARG A 131 4.00 -19.95 -15.72
CA ARG A 131 4.90 -21.09 -15.97
C ARG A 131 4.31 -22.41 -15.47
N THR A 132 3.50 -22.36 -14.41
CA THR A 132 2.98 -23.58 -13.78
C THR A 132 1.49 -23.77 -14.02
N ASP A 133 0.74 -22.69 -13.90
CA ASP A 133 -0.72 -22.67 -13.92
C ASP A 133 -1.24 -22.23 -15.30
N LEU A 134 -2.43 -22.73 -15.65
CA LEU A 134 -3.15 -22.38 -16.87
C LEU A 134 -4.39 -21.56 -16.50
N CYS A 135 -4.64 -20.47 -17.23
CA CYS A 135 -5.86 -19.68 -17.06
C CYS A 135 -6.73 -19.79 -18.31
N CYS A 136 -7.98 -20.24 -18.17
CA CYS A 136 -8.95 -20.35 -19.25
C CYS A 136 -10.15 -19.47 -18.96
N GLN A 137 -10.28 -18.36 -19.68
CA GLN A 137 -11.39 -17.39 -19.53
C GLN A 137 -11.68 -17.00 -18.07
N GLY A 138 -10.62 -16.79 -17.28
CA GLY A 138 -10.73 -16.41 -15.86
C GLY A 138 -10.82 -17.58 -14.87
N ILE A 139 -10.89 -18.82 -15.34
CA ILE A 139 -10.82 -20.03 -14.51
C ILE A 139 -9.36 -20.49 -14.40
N LEU A 140 -8.88 -20.59 -13.16
CA LEU A 140 -7.51 -20.96 -12.84
C LEU A 140 -7.36 -22.48 -12.66
N PHE A 141 -6.57 -23.11 -13.51
CA PHE A 141 -6.16 -24.51 -13.42
C PHE A 141 -4.72 -24.61 -12.89
N ARG A 142 -4.58 -24.97 -11.62
CA ARG A 142 -3.26 -25.15 -10.98
C ARG A 142 -2.48 -26.27 -11.65
N ASN A 143 -1.19 -26.04 -11.88
CA ASN A 143 -0.31 -26.96 -12.60
C ASN A 143 -0.74 -27.29 -14.04
N GLY A 144 -1.76 -26.63 -14.59
CA GLY A 144 -2.27 -26.94 -15.93
C GLY A 144 -1.22 -26.80 -17.02
N THR A 145 -0.36 -25.78 -16.94
CA THR A 145 0.75 -25.60 -17.90
C THR A 145 1.82 -26.69 -17.73
N LEU A 146 2.15 -27.09 -16.50
CA LEU A 146 3.08 -28.21 -16.26
C LEU A 146 2.54 -29.54 -16.80
N GLN A 147 1.23 -29.74 -16.69
CA GLN A 147 0.52 -30.90 -17.21
C GLN A 147 0.25 -30.79 -18.73
N LYS A 148 0.84 -29.80 -19.42
CA LYS A 148 0.66 -29.56 -20.86
C LYS A 148 -0.82 -29.43 -21.28
N ARG A 149 -1.69 -29.00 -20.36
CA ARG A 149 -3.10 -28.77 -20.66
C ARG A 149 -3.27 -27.52 -21.52
N LYS A 150 -4.32 -27.51 -22.32
CA LYS A 150 -4.76 -26.34 -23.09
C LYS A 150 -6.19 -25.97 -22.72
N CYS A 151 -6.59 -24.75 -23.08
CA CYS A 151 -7.94 -24.26 -22.84
C CYS A 151 -8.90 -24.68 -23.96
N CYS A 152 -10.12 -25.04 -23.56
CA CYS A 152 -11.28 -25.22 -24.43
C CYS A 152 -12.45 -24.45 -23.78
N GLY A 153 -12.68 -23.22 -24.24
CA GLY A 153 -13.53 -22.25 -23.53
C GLY A 153 -13.05 -22.00 -22.08
N VAL A 154 -13.94 -22.20 -21.11
CA VAL A 154 -13.65 -22.11 -19.67
C VAL A 154 -12.99 -23.37 -19.08
N LYS A 155 -12.94 -24.47 -19.84
CA LYS A 155 -12.39 -25.76 -19.41
C LYS A 155 -10.93 -25.88 -19.82
N SER A 156 -10.21 -26.82 -19.21
CA SER A 156 -8.90 -27.26 -19.70
C SER A 156 -8.94 -28.74 -20.08
N TYR A 157 -8.17 -29.12 -21.08
CA TYR A 157 -8.06 -30.50 -21.57
C TYR A 157 -6.59 -30.93 -21.68
N ASP A 158 -6.33 -32.22 -21.55
CA ASP A 158 -5.01 -32.81 -21.76
C ASP A 158 -4.78 -33.04 -23.25
N THR A 159 -3.74 -32.42 -23.80
CA THR A 159 -3.41 -32.57 -25.23
C THR A 159 -2.90 -33.95 -25.62
N GLN A 160 -2.57 -34.83 -24.66
CA GLN A 160 -2.09 -36.18 -24.95
C GLN A 160 -3.22 -37.14 -25.31
N CYS A 161 -4.43 -36.91 -24.81
CA CYS A 161 -5.57 -37.82 -25.00
C CYS A 161 -6.87 -37.10 -25.35
N GLN A 162 -6.86 -35.77 -25.52
CA GLN A 162 -8.07 -35.00 -25.81
C GLN A 162 -7.79 -33.87 -26.80
N GLU A 163 -8.84 -33.43 -27.48
CA GLU A 163 -8.83 -32.25 -28.34
C GLU A 163 -10.03 -31.32 -28.08
N CYS A 164 -9.95 -30.09 -28.57
CA CYS A 164 -11.04 -29.11 -28.46
C CYS A 164 -11.65 -28.84 -29.84
N GLN A 165 -12.94 -29.13 -29.99
CA GLN A 165 -13.72 -28.81 -31.18
C GLN A 165 -14.97 -28.03 -30.78
N HIS A 166 -15.14 -26.82 -31.32
CA HIS A 166 -16.32 -25.98 -31.06
C HIS A 166 -16.68 -25.86 -29.56
N ASP A 167 -15.69 -25.54 -28.72
CA ASP A 167 -15.80 -25.45 -27.25
C ASP A 167 -16.20 -26.76 -26.53
N ARG A 168 -16.07 -27.91 -27.21
CA ARG A 168 -16.26 -29.25 -26.62
C ARG A 168 -14.94 -30.00 -26.59
N ILE A 169 -14.69 -30.68 -25.48
CA ILE A 169 -13.54 -31.56 -25.30
C ILE A 169 -13.95 -32.95 -25.81
N ILE A 170 -13.15 -33.51 -26.72
CA ILE A 170 -13.34 -34.84 -27.32
C ILE A 170 -12.16 -35.70 -26.89
N ASP A 171 -12.43 -36.91 -26.38
CA ASP A 171 -11.38 -37.88 -26.06
C ASP A 171 -10.90 -38.56 -27.34
N LEU A 172 -9.58 -38.57 -27.52
CA LEU A 172 -8.90 -39.28 -28.60
C LEU A 172 -8.75 -40.73 -28.15
N GLU A 173 -9.70 -41.58 -28.50
CA GLU A 173 -9.57 -43.02 -28.26
C GLU A 173 -8.30 -43.54 -28.94
N THR A 174 -7.45 -44.20 -28.15
CA THR A 174 -6.32 -44.99 -28.64
C THR A 174 -6.89 -46.18 -29.41
N TRP A 175 -6.83 -46.13 -30.74
CA TRP A 175 -7.04 -47.28 -31.61
C TRP A 175 -5.87 -48.27 -31.49
#